data_AF-A0A813MVN4-F1
#
_entry.id   AF-A0A813MVN4-F1
#
_cell.length_a   1.000
_cell.length_b   1.000
_cell.length_c   1.000
_cell.angle_alpha   90.00
_cell.angle_beta   90.00
_cell.angle_gamma   90.00
#
_symmetry.space_group_name_H-M   'P 1'
#
loop_
_entity.id
_entity.type
_entity.pdbx_description
1 polymer ?
#
loop_
_entity_poly.entity_id
_entity_poly.type
_entity_poly.pdbx_seq_one_letter_code
_entity_poly.pdbx_strand_id
1 'polypeptide(L)'
;MRYLGAEISEDDRVNNHIDKRKRLVQQAVNKLKVIGHQTPFLHPIMKGQLSKTYIRPTLLYGLETFYLKSSDIINIKRFEGNTVKRLLDIPTRCKSNNLFLVLNIEPTRIKLQTIKIDFYTRLNENQFTKELLTNLEKVNVKDDLVSQIYEITGILELGTCVTTLEACGFKKYSIHDTLRCEKEGDQVVNLRKI
;
A
#
# COMPACT_ATOMS: atom_id res chain seq x y z
N MET A 1 -14.14 -18.78 -0.98
CA MET A 1 -13.07 -19.56 -1.66
C MET A 1 -11.69 -18.98 -1.36
N ARG A 2 -10.62 -19.80 -1.36
CA ARG A 2 -9.23 -19.32 -1.28
C ARG A 2 -8.57 -19.48 -2.65
N TYR A 3 -7.96 -18.41 -3.16
CA TYR A 3 -7.22 -18.46 -4.41
C TYR A 3 -5.92 -17.68 -4.27
N LEU A 4 -4.78 -18.32 -4.54
CA LEU A 4 -3.44 -17.72 -4.43
C LEU A 4 -3.23 -16.97 -3.10
N GLY A 5 -3.74 -17.50 -1.99
CA GLY A 5 -3.61 -16.88 -0.67
C GLY A 5 -4.55 -15.70 -0.39
N ALA A 6 -5.33 -15.24 -1.37
CA ALA A 6 -6.43 -14.30 -1.20
C ALA A 6 -7.72 -15.02 -0.76
N GLU A 7 -8.46 -14.41 0.17
CA GLU A 7 -9.77 -14.90 0.57
C GLU A 7 -10.86 -14.17 -0.20
N ILE A 8 -11.53 -14.90 -1.08
CA ILE A 8 -12.64 -14.41 -1.89
C ILE A 8 -13.92 -14.84 -1.17
N SER A 9 -14.68 -13.86 -0.69
CA SER A 9 -15.97 -14.07 -0.05
C SER A 9 -17.07 -14.00 -1.11
N GLU A 10 -18.18 -14.71 -0.91
CA GLU A 10 -19.35 -14.63 -1.81
C GLU A 10 -19.96 -13.23 -1.82
N ASP A 11 -19.95 -12.56 -0.65
CA ASP A 11 -20.37 -11.16 -0.51
C ASP A 11 -19.34 -10.12 -1.03
N ASP A 12 -18.24 -10.56 -1.64
CA ASP A 12 -17.08 -9.73 -2.05
C ASP A 12 -16.50 -8.84 -0.93
N ARG A 13 -16.72 -9.25 0.34
CA ARG A 13 -16.29 -8.50 1.51
C ARG A 13 -14.79 -8.65 1.73
N VAL A 14 -14.04 -7.63 1.32
CA VAL A 14 -12.60 -7.46 1.55
C VAL A 14 -12.19 -7.56 3.04
N ASN A 15 -13.10 -7.25 3.96
CA ASN A 15 -12.83 -7.25 5.40
C ASN A 15 -12.27 -8.58 5.91
N ASN A 16 -12.79 -9.71 5.41
CA ASN A 16 -12.33 -11.04 5.82
C ASN A 16 -10.84 -11.24 5.48
N HIS A 17 -10.46 -10.85 4.25
CA HIS A 17 -9.07 -10.91 3.79
C HIS A 17 -8.19 -9.95 4.59
N ILE A 18 -8.62 -8.69 4.79
CA ILE A 18 -7.88 -7.70 5.60
C ILE A 18 -7.63 -8.23 7.02
N ASP A 19 -8.64 -8.77 7.69
CA ASP A 19 -8.50 -9.25 9.07
C ASP A 19 -7.63 -10.50 9.18
N LYS A 20 -7.63 -11.35 8.14
CA LYS A 20 -6.64 -12.41 8.02
C LYS A 20 -5.22 -11.84 7.85
N ARG A 21 -5.00 -10.87 6.97
CA ARG A 21 -3.68 -10.23 6.80
C ARG A 21 -3.20 -9.58 8.11
N LYS A 22 -4.08 -8.90 8.84
CA LYS A 22 -3.76 -8.35 10.17
C LYS A 22 -3.30 -9.43 11.17
N ARG A 23 -3.96 -10.58 11.20
CA ARG A 23 -3.56 -11.73 12.03
C ARG A 23 -2.19 -12.27 11.63
N LEU A 24 -1.94 -12.43 10.33
CA LEU A 24 -0.63 -12.86 9.82
C LEU A 24 0.48 -11.86 10.15
N VAL A 25 0.18 -10.55 10.10
CA VAL A 25 1.12 -9.51 10.55
C VAL A 25 1.46 -9.68 12.02
N GLN A 26 0.48 -9.90 12.90
CA GLN A 26 0.76 -10.12 14.32
C GLN A 26 1.65 -11.36 14.55
N GLN A 27 1.42 -12.43 13.79
CA GLN A 27 2.29 -13.61 13.81
C GLN A 27 3.72 -13.26 13.33
N ALA A 28 3.85 -12.48 12.26
CA ALA A 28 5.15 -12.02 11.76
C ALA A 28 5.88 -11.15 12.80
N VAL A 29 5.18 -10.22 13.45
CA VAL A 29 5.73 -9.43 14.57
C VAL A 29 6.23 -10.32 15.69
N ASN A 30 5.45 -11.34 16.08
CA ASN A 30 5.86 -12.27 17.13
C ASN A 30 7.09 -13.10 16.72
N LYS A 31 7.22 -13.49 15.45
CA LYS A 31 8.43 -14.14 14.93
C LYS A 31 9.64 -13.22 14.97
N LEU A 32 9.47 -11.92 14.67
CA LEU A 32 10.55 -10.93 14.77
C LEU A 32 11.05 -10.75 16.21
N LYS A 33 10.22 -11.02 17.23
CA LYS A 33 10.67 -11.00 18.63
C LYS A 33 11.79 -12.02 18.90
N VAL A 34 11.73 -13.19 18.25
CA VAL A 34 12.75 -14.24 18.38
C VAL A 34 14.11 -13.77 17.88
N ILE A 35 14.13 -12.87 16.88
CA ILE A 35 15.35 -12.27 16.30
C ILE A 35 15.84 -11.08 17.16
N GLY A 36 15.32 -10.92 18.38
CA GLY A 36 15.73 -9.84 19.28
C GLY A 36 15.21 -8.46 18.87
N HIS A 37 14.15 -8.37 18.08
CA HIS A 37 13.60 -7.07 17.68
C HIS A 37 13.15 -6.19 18.86
N GLN A 38 12.69 -6.79 19.96
CA GLN A 38 12.31 -6.06 21.18
C GLN A 38 13.50 -5.70 22.08
N THR A 39 14.73 -6.03 21.67
CA THR A 39 15.90 -5.60 22.42
C THR A 39 16.14 -4.10 22.21
N PRO A 40 16.69 -3.40 23.21
CA PRO A 40 17.09 -2.00 23.07
C PRO A 40 18.31 -1.84 22.14
N PHE A 41 19.00 -2.95 21.82
CA PHE A 41 20.22 -2.96 21.01
C PHE A 41 19.95 -2.78 19.51
N LEU A 42 18.72 -3.02 19.04
CA LEU A 42 18.39 -2.88 17.64
C LEU A 42 18.04 -1.44 17.31
N HIS A 43 18.84 -0.83 16.43
CA HIS A 43 18.66 0.55 16.02
C HIS A 43 17.25 0.80 15.43
N PRO A 44 16.56 1.91 15.76
CA PRO A 44 15.21 2.20 15.28
C PRO A 44 15.06 2.16 13.74
N ILE A 45 16.10 2.56 13.01
CA ILE A 45 16.12 2.47 11.54
C ILE A 45 16.04 1.00 11.09
N MET A 46 16.78 0.09 11.72
CA MET A 46 16.71 -1.35 11.40
C MET A 46 15.33 -1.92 11.73
N LYS A 47 14.72 -1.51 12.85
CA LYS A 47 13.33 -1.84 13.19
C LYS A 47 12.35 -1.36 12.11
N GLY A 48 12.56 -0.15 11.57
CA GLY A 48 11.84 0.36 10.42
C GLY A 48 12.02 -0.49 9.15
N GLN A 49 13.25 -0.92 8.85
CA GLN A 49 13.54 -1.79 7.71
C GLN A 49 12.85 -3.16 7.84
N LEU A 50 12.86 -3.78 9.02
CA LEU A 50 12.13 -5.02 9.28
C LEU A 50 10.62 -4.87 9.00
N SER A 51 10.05 -3.70 9.33
CA SER A 51 8.66 -3.41 9.00
C SER A 51 8.43 -3.34 7.49
N LYS A 52 9.35 -2.76 6.72
CA LYS A 52 9.24 -2.69 5.25
C LYS A 52 9.39 -4.07 4.60
N THR A 53 10.28 -4.90 5.12
CA THR A 53 10.61 -6.19 4.52
C THR A 53 9.61 -7.28 4.88
N TYR A 54 9.14 -7.34 6.13
CA TYR A 54 8.30 -8.44 6.60
C TYR A 54 6.86 -8.03 6.84
N ILE A 55 6.63 -6.90 7.53
CA ILE A 55 5.29 -6.52 7.96
C ILE A 55 4.44 -6.01 6.80
N ARG A 56 4.96 -5.07 6.02
CA ARG A 56 4.22 -4.41 4.94
C ARG A 56 3.83 -5.37 3.81
N PRO A 57 4.73 -6.24 3.28
CA PRO A 57 4.34 -7.26 2.30
C PRO A 57 3.31 -8.23 2.90
N THR A 58 3.46 -8.60 4.18
CA THR A 58 2.46 -9.43 4.85
C THR A 58 1.12 -8.71 4.99
N LEU A 59 1.09 -7.40 5.17
CA LEU A 59 -0.18 -6.66 5.28
C LEU A 59 -0.87 -6.49 3.93
N LEU A 60 -0.13 -6.12 2.88
CA LEU A 60 -0.69 -5.60 1.64
C LEU A 60 -0.94 -6.65 0.56
N TYR A 61 -0.38 -7.85 0.70
CA TYR A 61 -0.51 -8.91 -0.30
C TYR A 61 -1.98 -9.24 -0.62
N GLY A 62 -2.27 -9.32 -1.92
CA GLY A 62 -3.59 -9.63 -2.46
C GLY A 62 -4.56 -8.46 -2.35
N LEU A 63 -4.18 -7.29 -1.82
CA LEU A 63 -5.04 -6.10 -1.83
C LEU A 63 -5.01 -5.37 -3.18
N GLU A 64 -4.05 -5.70 -4.04
CA GLU A 64 -3.99 -5.21 -5.41
C GLU A 64 -5.24 -5.57 -6.22
N THR A 65 -5.83 -6.75 -5.96
CA THR A 65 -6.96 -7.29 -6.74
C THR A 65 -8.32 -6.73 -6.33
N PHE A 66 -8.48 -6.32 -5.06
CA PHE A 66 -9.77 -5.89 -4.52
C PHE A 66 -10.00 -4.39 -4.71
N TYR A 67 -11.22 -3.98 -5.00
CA TYR A 67 -11.63 -2.59 -4.82
C TYR A 67 -11.62 -2.23 -3.33
N LEU A 68 -10.93 -1.14 -2.97
CA LEU A 68 -10.77 -0.71 -1.58
C LEU A 68 -11.45 0.63 -1.37
N LYS A 69 -12.37 0.71 -0.42
CA LYS A 69 -12.99 1.97 -0.04
C LYS A 69 -12.02 2.82 0.79
N SER A 70 -12.28 4.12 0.83
CA SER A 70 -11.52 5.06 1.68
C SER A 70 -11.47 4.63 3.15
N SER A 71 -12.56 4.05 3.67
CA SER A 71 -12.61 3.47 5.02
C SER A 71 -11.59 2.36 5.23
N ASP A 72 -11.42 1.49 4.24
CA ASP A 72 -10.55 0.32 4.31
C ASP A 72 -9.09 0.76 4.28
N ILE A 73 -8.76 1.72 3.41
CA ILE A 73 -7.43 2.32 3.34
C ILE A 73 -7.06 2.99 4.67
N ILE A 74 -8.00 3.73 5.30
CA ILE A 74 -7.79 4.36 6.60
C ILE A 74 -7.55 3.29 7.68
N ASN A 75 -8.33 2.21 7.67
CA ASN A 75 -8.19 1.10 8.61
C ASN A 75 -6.84 0.40 8.48
N ILE A 76 -6.40 0.13 7.25
CA ILE A 76 -5.08 -0.47 6.97
C ILE A 76 -3.96 0.48 7.41
N LYS A 77 -4.05 1.77 7.06
CA LYS A 77 -3.08 2.81 7.48
C LYS A 77 -2.96 2.88 9.01
N ARG A 78 -4.09 2.89 9.72
CA ARG A 78 -4.11 2.93 11.19
C ARG A 78 -3.49 1.66 11.79
N PHE A 79 -3.83 0.49 11.25
CA PHE A 79 -3.27 -0.78 11.69
C PHE A 79 -1.75 -0.84 11.50
N GLU A 80 -1.26 -0.45 10.31
CA GLU A 80 0.17 -0.40 10.01
C GLU A 80 0.91 0.58 10.93
N GLY A 81 0.40 1.80 11.06
CA GLY A 81 0.99 2.81 11.94
C GLY A 81 1.06 2.35 13.39
N ASN A 82 0.03 1.67 13.89
CA ASN A 82 0.03 1.10 15.24
C ASN A 82 1.01 -0.06 15.36
N THR A 83 1.18 -0.88 14.32
CA THR A 83 2.14 -1.98 14.31
C THR A 83 3.57 -1.46 14.36
N VAL A 84 3.92 -0.49 13.51
CA VAL A 84 5.25 0.16 13.52
C VAL A 84 5.54 0.83 14.86
N LYS A 85 4.55 1.51 15.45
CA LYS A 85 4.71 2.12 16.78
C LYS A 85 5.01 1.08 17.85
N ARG A 86 4.31 -0.06 17.84
CA ARG A 86 4.60 -1.18 18.77
C ARG A 86 5.98 -1.79 18.57
N LEU A 87 6.46 -1.89 17.32
CA LEU A 87 7.81 -2.36 17.02
C LEU A 87 8.89 -1.46 17.64
N LEU A 88 8.61 -0.17 17.76
CA LEU A 88 9.52 0.83 18.32
C LEU A 88 9.25 1.16 19.79
N ASP A 89 8.35 0.42 20.44
CA ASP A 89 7.90 0.68 21.81
C ASP A 89 7.35 2.11 22.03
N ILE A 90 6.77 2.69 20.97
CA ILE A 90 6.13 4.01 20.99
C ILE A 90 4.63 3.86 21.31
N PRO A 91 4.05 4.72 22.18
CA PRO A 91 2.62 4.73 22.43
C PRO A 91 1.77 4.92 21.15
N THR A 92 0.69 4.15 21.02
CA THR A 92 -0.19 4.20 19.83
C THR A 92 -0.91 5.53 19.65
N ARG A 93 -1.02 6.35 20.70
CA ARG A 93 -1.59 7.71 20.65
C ARG A 93 -0.77 8.71 19.83
N CYS A 94 0.51 8.44 19.59
CA CYS A 94 1.38 9.35 18.84
C CYS A 94 1.06 9.35 17.33
N LYS A 95 1.23 10.50 16.66
CA LYS A 95 1.09 10.61 15.21
C LYS A 95 2.17 9.78 14.49
N SER A 96 1.78 9.02 13.47
CA SER A 96 2.70 8.13 12.74
C SER A 96 3.34 8.74 11.49
N ASN A 97 2.90 9.93 11.05
CA ASN A 97 3.39 10.53 9.80
C ASN A 97 4.90 10.86 9.88
N ASN A 98 5.32 11.64 10.88
CA ASN A 98 6.73 12.00 11.08
C ASN A 98 7.60 10.76 11.34
N LEU A 99 7.03 9.77 12.05
CA LEU A 99 7.70 8.50 12.29
C LEU A 99 8.00 7.76 10.98
N PHE A 100 7.02 7.70 10.09
CA PHE A 100 7.20 7.03 8.79
C PHE A 100 8.24 7.75 7.95
N LEU A 101 8.22 9.08 7.95
CA LEU A 101 9.23 9.88 7.25
C LEU A 101 10.65 9.60 7.75
N VAL A 102 10.87 9.67 9.06
CA VAL A 102 12.19 9.41 9.69
C VAL A 102 12.69 7.99 9.39
N LEU A 103 11.79 7.02 9.35
CA LEU A 103 12.11 5.63 9.03
C LEU A 103 12.19 5.37 7.52
N ASN A 104 11.98 6.40 6.68
CA ASN A 104 11.89 6.30 5.23
C ASN A 104 10.86 5.25 4.76
N ILE A 105 9.74 5.15 5.49
CA ILE A 105 8.61 4.28 5.21
C ILE A 105 7.59 5.08 4.40
N GLU A 106 7.32 4.64 3.16
CA GLU A 106 6.31 5.30 2.31
C GLU A 106 4.92 5.30 2.97
N PRO A 107 4.10 6.35 2.78
CA PRO A 107 2.71 6.35 3.23
C PRO A 107 1.91 5.17 2.67
N THR A 108 1.10 4.51 3.50
CA THR A 108 0.33 3.30 3.14
C THR A 108 -0.54 3.51 1.90
N ARG A 109 -1.20 4.67 1.79
CA ARG A 109 -2.06 5.00 0.66
C ARG A 109 -1.28 5.03 -0.64
N ILE A 110 -0.13 5.68 -0.64
CA ILE A 110 0.75 5.77 -1.81
C ILE A 110 1.24 4.38 -2.20
N LYS A 111 1.71 3.59 -1.22
CA LYS A 111 2.18 2.23 -1.50
C LYS A 111 1.10 1.34 -2.11
N LEU A 112 -0.12 1.41 -1.60
CA LEU A 112 -1.27 0.68 -2.16
C LEU A 112 -1.57 1.09 -3.60
N GLN A 113 -1.54 2.40 -3.90
CA GLN A 113 -1.72 2.90 -5.26
C GLN A 113 -0.64 2.37 -6.20
N THR A 114 0.64 2.45 -5.79
CA THR A 114 1.76 1.92 -6.60
C THR A 114 1.60 0.44 -6.87
N ILE A 115 1.28 -0.37 -5.84
CA ILE A 115 1.06 -1.82 -5.97
C ILE A 115 -0.09 -2.13 -6.94
N LYS A 116 -1.18 -1.36 -6.89
CA LYS A 116 -2.32 -1.51 -7.82
C LYS A 116 -1.95 -1.17 -9.24
N ILE A 117 -1.24 -0.07 -9.46
CA ILE A 117 -0.75 0.32 -10.78
C ILE A 117 0.21 -0.75 -11.31
N ASP A 118 1.18 -1.20 -10.51
CA ASP A 118 2.11 -2.29 -10.87
C ASP A 118 1.39 -3.57 -11.26
N PHE A 119 0.32 -3.92 -10.55
CA PHE A 119 -0.50 -5.07 -10.86
C PHE A 119 -1.25 -4.89 -12.19
N TYR A 120 -1.91 -3.75 -12.39
CA TYR A 120 -2.64 -3.46 -13.62
C TYR A 120 -1.72 -3.39 -14.86
N THR A 121 -0.51 -2.81 -14.73
CA THR A 121 0.49 -2.81 -15.80
C THR A 121 0.87 -4.25 -16.18
N ARG A 122 1.18 -5.10 -15.19
CA ARG A 122 1.51 -6.52 -15.45
C ARG A 122 0.38 -7.30 -16.11
N LEU A 123 -0.89 -7.02 -15.75
CA LEU A 123 -2.03 -7.65 -16.40
C LEU A 123 -2.18 -7.23 -17.87
N ASN A 124 -1.79 -6.02 -18.22
CA ASN A 124 -1.84 -5.54 -19.61
C ASN A 124 -0.64 -5.98 -20.46
N GLU A 125 0.50 -6.26 -19.83
CA GLU A 125 1.68 -6.80 -20.52
C GLU A 125 1.46 -8.24 -21.02
N ASN A 126 0.64 -9.03 -20.32
CA ASN A 126 0.30 -10.39 -20.72
C ASN A 126 -0.95 -10.40 -21.62
N GLN A 127 -0.80 -10.99 -22.81
CA GLN A 127 -1.84 -11.03 -23.84
C GLN A 127 -3.15 -11.66 -23.35
N PHE A 128 -3.08 -12.77 -22.62
CA PHE A 128 -4.28 -13.49 -22.15
C PHE A 128 -5.04 -12.70 -21.10
N THR A 129 -4.32 -12.10 -20.14
CA THR A 129 -4.95 -11.29 -19.10
C THR A 129 -5.49 -9.97 -19.65
N LYS A 130 -4.83 -9.40 -20.66
CA LYS A 130 -5.34 -8.23 -21.38
C LYS A 130 -6.66 -8.51 -22.08
N GLU A 131 -6.76 -9.64 -22.80
CA GLU A 131 -7.99 -10.03 -23.46
C GLU A 131 -9.12 -10.27 -22.44
N LEU A 132 -8.81 -10.91 -21.31
CA LEU A 132 -9.76 -11.05 -20.20
C LEU A 132 -10.23 -9.69 -19.68
N LEU A 133 -9.34 -8.73 -19.46
CA LEU A 133 -9.71 -7.38 -19.03
C LEU A 133 -10.65 -6.70 -20.03
N THR A 134 -10.35 -6.76 -21.33
CA THR A 134 -11.23 -6.17 -22.37
C THR A 134 -12.60 -6.83 -22.44
N ASN A 135 -12.70 -8.11 -22.10
CA ASN A 135 -13.97 -8.81 -22.03
C ASN A 135 -14.73 -8.48 -20.74
N LEU A 136 -14.04 -8.30 -19.62
CA LEU A 136 -14.62 -7.89 -18.34
C LEU A 136 -15.19 -6.46 -18.41
N GLU A 137 -14.54 -5.55 -19.14
CA GLU A 137 -15.05 -4.19 -19.39
C GLU A 137 -16.44 -4.19 -20.04
N LYS A 138 -16.75 -5.20 -20.88
CA LYS A 138 -18.07 -5.35 -21.51
C LYS A 138 -19.17 -5.79 -20.54
N VAL A 139 -18.80 -6.43 -19.43
CA VAL A 139 -19.74 -6.98 -18.43
C VAL A 139 -20.22 -5.89 -17.45
N ASN A 140 -19.63 -4.68 -17.49
CA ASN A 140 -19.99 -3.53 -16.66
C ASN A 140 -20.12 -3.89 -15.16
N VAL A 141 -19.05 -4.42 -14.59
CA VAL A 141 -18.97 -4.72 -13.16
C VAL A 141 -18.73 -3.44 -12.38
N LYS A 142 -19.62 -3.14 -11.44
CA LYS A 142 -19.47 -1.99 -10.54
C LYS A 142 -18.35 -2.22 -9.53
N ASP A 143 -17.60 -1.17 -9.20
CA ASP A 143 -16.56 -1.15 -8.16
C ASP A 143 -15.47 -2.21 -8.41
N ASP A 144 -14.92 -2.24 -9.63
CA ASP A 144 -13.89 -3.18 -10.05
C ASP A 144 -12.47 -2.57 -10.00
N LEU A 145 -11.47 -3.40 -10.36
CA LEU A 145 -10.08 -2.94 -10.42
C LEU A 145 -9.89 -1.79 -11.42
N VAL A 146 -10.51 -1.85 -12.60
CA VAL A 146 -10.33 -0.86 -13.67
C VAL A 146 -10.89 0.50 -13.23
N SER A 147 -12.09 0.50 -12.64
CA SER A 147 -12.70 1.70 -12.05
C SER A 147 -11.79 2.33 -11.00
N GLN A 148 -11.18 1.51 -10.14
CA GLN A 148 -10.24 2.02 -9.15
C GLN A 148 -8.96 2.59 -9.77
N ILE A 149 -8.47 2.02 -10.87
CA ILE A 149 -7.32 2.57 -11.60
C ILE A 149 -7.67 3.93 -12.22
N TYR A 150 -8.88 4.09 -12.74
CA TYR A 150 -9.35 5.39 -13.23
C TYR A 150 -9.43 6.44 -12.13
N GLU A 151 -9.94 6.07 -10.95
CA GLU A 151 -9.92 6.95 -9.76
C GLU A 151 -8.48 7.32 -9.33
N ILE A 152 -7.55 6.37 -9.36
CA ILE A 152 -6.16 6.61 -8.93
C ILE A 152 -5.41 7.50 -9.92
N THR A 153 -5.57 7.24 -11.21
CA THR A 153 -4.85 7.94 -12.28
C THR A 153 -5.48 9.28 -12.63
N GLY A 154 -6.78 9.46 -12.35
CA GLY A 154 -7.52 10.65 -12.77
C GLY A 154 -7.66 10.74 -14.29
N ILE A 155 -7.63 9.61 -15.00
CA ILE A 155 -7.59 9.60 -16.47
C ILE A 155 -8.80 10.30 -17.11
N LEU A 156 -9.94 10.29 -16.43
CA LEU A 156 -11.14 11.02 -16.86
C LEU A 156 -10.93 12.55 -16.86
N GLU A 157 -9.95 13.06 -16.10
CA GLU A 157 -9.57 14.48 -16.03
C GLU A 157 -8.43 14.84 -17.01
N LEU A 158 -7.73 13.84 -17.57
CA LEU A 158 -6.55 14.02 -18.44
C LEU A 158 -6.89 14.20 -19.94
N GLY A 159 -8.16 14.09 -20.32
CA GLY A 159 -8.64 14.21 -21.70
C GLY A 159 -8.51 12.92 -22.54
N THR A 160 -9.10 12.91 -23.74
CA THR A 160 -9.33 11.72 -24.58
C THR A 160 -8.08 11.10 -25.25
N CYS A 161 -6.90 11.72 -25.14
CA CYS A 161 -5.70 11.29 -25.87
C CYS A 161 -4.71 10.42 -25.09
N VAL A 162 -4.96 10.13 -23.80
CA VAL A 162 -4.01 9.39 -22.96
C VAL A 162 -4.48 7.96 -22.77
N THR A 163 -3.63 6.98 -23.06
CA THR A 163 -3.94 5.57 -22.78
C THR A 163 -3.87 5.28 -21.28
N THR A 164 -4.58 4.25 -20.82
CA THR A 164 -4.60 3.86 -19.40
C THR A 164 -3.21 3.53 -18.86
N LEU A 165 -2.34 2.96 -19.68
CA LEU A 165 -0.96 2.65 -19.35
C LEU A 165 -0.07 3.90 -19.23
N GLU A 166 -0.24 4.88 -20.13
CA GLU A 166 0.47 6.15 -20.04
C GLU A 166 0.06 6.94 -18.80
N ALA A 167 -1.23 6.97 -18.48
CA ALA A 167 -1.73 7.59 -17.25
C ALA A 167 -1.18 6.91 -15.99
N CYS A 168 -1.07 5.57 -16.01
CA CYS A 168 -0.39 4.80 -14.95
C CYS A 168 1.09 5.19 -14.81
N GLY A 169 1.81 5.32 -15.92
CA GLY A 169 3.20 5.76 -15.96
C GLY A 169 3.38 7.17 -15.39
N PHE A 170 2.55 8.11 -15.84
CA PHE A 170 2.55 9.49 -15.32
C PHE A 170 2.26 9.53 -13.83
N LYS A 171 1.27 8.76 -13.36
CA LYS A 171 0.92 8.73 -11.93
C LYS A 171 2.06 8.18 -11.07
N LYS A 172 2.76 7.14 -11.53
CA LYS A 172 3.96 6.63 -10.86
C LYS A 172 5.05 7.68 -10.75
N TYR A 173 5.33 8.38 -11.86
CA TYR A 173 6.31 9.47 -11.87
C TYR A 173 5.94 10.57 -10.88
N SER A 174 4.69 11.04 -10.91
CA SER A 174 4.17 12.06 -9.99
C SER A 174 4.27 11.63 -8.51
N ILE A 175 3.96 10.37 -8.21
CA ILE A 175 4.14 9.81 -6.86
C ILE A 175 5.61 9.86 -6.42
N HIS A 176 6.53 9.44 -7.29
CA HIS A 176 7.95 9.43 -6.98
C HIS A 176 8.49 10.85 -6.73
N ASP A 177 8.08 11.81 -7.56
CA ASP A 177 8.46 13.21 -7.42
C ASP A 177 7.92 13.83 -6.12
N THR A 178 6.65 13.58 -5.79
CA THR A 178 6.04 14.06 -4.55
C THR A 178 6.77 13.55 -3.31
N LEU A 179 7.08 12.24 -3.27
CA LEU A 179 7.82 11.63 -2.16
C LEU A 179 9.25 12.18 -2.02
N ARG A 180 9.87 12.58 -3.13
CA ARG A 180 11.17 13.23 -3.14
C ARG A 180 11.07 14.64 -2.55
N CYS A 181 10.11 15.45 -3.01
CA CYS A 181 9.89 16.80 -2.52
C CYS A 181 9.57 16.84 -1.03
N GLU A 182 8.74 15.91 -0.52
CA GLU A 182 8.44 15.82 0.92
C GLU A 182 9.68 15.57 1.77
N LYS A 183 10.60 14.72 1.29
CA LYS A 183 11.88 14.45 1.98
C LYS A 183 12.80 15.66 1.99
N GLU A 184 12.91 16.35 0.86
CA GLU A 184 13.76 17.54 0.72
C GLU A 184 13.19 18.72 1.54
N GLY A 185 11.88 18.91 1.54
CA GLY A 185 11.19 19.96 2.30
C GLY A 185 11.41 19.84 3.82
N ASP A 186 11.28 18.65 4.38
CA ASP A 186 11.49 18.44 5.82
C ASP A 186 12.98 18.54 6.24
N GLN A 187 13.93 18.28 5.33
CA GLN A 187 15.35 18.56 5.59
C GLN A 187 15.61 20.06 5.68
N VAL A 188 15.00 20.85 4.78
CA VAL A 188 15.14 22.33 4.76
C VAL A 188 14.48 22.97 5.99
N VAL A 189 13.33 22.48 6.44
CA VAL A 189 12.66 23.00 7.65
C VAL A 189 13.46 22.73 8.93
N ASN A 190 14.16 21.60 9.02
CA ASN A 190 15.00 21.30 10.18
C ASN A 190 16.30 22.12 10.18
N LEU A 191 16.87 22.46 9.02
CA LEU A 191 18.04 23.34 8.93
C LEU A 191 17.74 24.80 9.29
N ARG A 192 16.50 25.27 9.09
CA ARG A 192 16.07 26.63 9.46
C ARG A 192 15.72 26.82 10.93
N LYS A 193 15.76 25.76 11.73
CA LYS A 193 15.49 25.77 13.18
C LYS A 193 16.75 25.65 14.04
N ILE A 194 17.92 25.59 13.40
CA ILE A 194 19.25 25.64 14.01
C ILE A 194 19.80 27.04 13.77
#